data_AF-A0AAD4JS52-F1
#
_entry.id   AF-A0AAD4JS52-F1
#
_cell.length_a   1.000
_cell.length_b   1.000
_cell.length_c   1.000
_cell.angle_alpha   90.00
_cell.angle_beta   90.00
_cell.angle_gamma   90.00
#
_symmetry.space_group_name_H-M   'P 1'
#
loop_
_entity.id
_entity.type
_entity.pdbx_description
1 polymer ?
#
loop_
_entity_poly.entity_id
_entity_poly.type
_entity_poly.pdbx_seq_one_letter_code
_entity_poly.pdbx_strand_id
1 'polypeptide(L)'
;FTDCLLFSFLEMFGVGDIVFAQAKGYLPWPGKVISIYNRLSARVEFIYTDDLSDVPYKKIWPYNDATRKEFITSEKLAYEPFAIAIYMTERMLNTFPTDEELRLLLAVRQQRDTLSVEPQFIAQINILRSTLSKTNQNYTLALQAFEILLEMPVSQLLLIRNREAVESIGLLCRFANYEPENQCNVQLVRGKAKQLMQRFAAVFPQPYRKPNFWSEYCMLSGIYRRHT
;
A
#
# COMPACT_ATOMS: atom_id res chain seq x y z
N PHE A 1 40.04 -4.36 10.99
CA PHE A 1 38.71 -4.76 11.49
C PHE A 1 38.01 -3.60 12.22
N THR A 2 38.03 -2.38 11.67
CA THR A 2 37.37 -1.20 12.28
C THR A 2 36.61 -0.33 11.29
N ASP A 3 36.76 -0.54 9.97
CA ASP A 3 36.10 0.28 8.94
C ASP A 3 34.82 -0.30 8.34
N CYS A 4 34.49 -1.58 8.59
CA CYS A 4 33.28 -2.19 8.03
C CYS A 4 31.98 -1.85 8.80
N LEU A 5 32.07 -1.27 10.01
CA LEU A 5 30.89 -0.86 10.80
C LEU A 5 30.49 0.61 10.59
N LEU A 6 31.34 1.40 9.93
CA LEU A 6 31.04 2.80 9.59
C LEU A 6 30.28 2.91 8.26
N PHE A 7 30.36 1.91 7.40
CA PHE A 7 29.73 1.92 6.07
C PHE A 7 28.25 1.52 6.07
N SER A 8 27.72 0.95 7.17
CA SER A 8 26.32 0.53 7.29
C SER A 8 25.39 1.55 7.98
N PHE A 9 25.92 2.69 8.43
CA PHE A 9 25.15 3.71 9.17
C PHE A 9 24.65 4.88 8.29
N LEU A 10 25.13 4.98 7.04
CA LEU A 10 24.88 6.11 6.13
C LEU A 10 23.58 6.03 5.32
N GLU A 11 22.75 5.00 5.52
CA GLU A 11 21.44 4.84 4.84
C GLU A 11 20.23 4.81 5.79
N MET A 12 20.34 5.31 7.03
CA MET A 12 19.25 5.08 8.01
C MET A 12 18.05 6.02 7.93
N PHE A 13 18.21 7.28 7.49
CA PHE A 13 17.13 8.27 7.50
C PHE A 13 17.15 9.12 6.23
N GLY A 14 16.01 9.22 5.57
CA GLY A 14 15.75 10.05 4.40
C GLY A 14 15.01 11.34 4.73
N VAL A 15 15.05 12.30 3.81
CA VAL A 15 14.23 13.51 3.90
C VAL A 15 12.75 13.12 3.83
N GLY A 16 11.96 13.62 4.78
CA GLY A 16 10.54 13.30 4.94
C GLY A 16 10.26 12.25 6.01
N ASP A 17 11.27 11.51 6.47
CA ASP A 17 11.08 10.49 7.50
C ASP A 17 10.64 11.11 8.82
N ILE A 18 9.68 10.44 9.48
CA ILE A 18 9.29 10.75 10.85
C ILE A 18 10.19 9.96 11.80
N VAL A 19 10.78 10.68 12.74
CA VAL A 19 11.81 10.19 13.67
C VAL A 19 11.52 10.68 15.08
N PHE A 20 12.13 10.06 16.07
CA PHE A 20 12.42 10.72 17.33
C PHE A 20 13.78 11.40 17.22
N ALA A 21 13.88 12.65 17.65
CA ALA A 21 15.13 13.40 17.67
C ALA A 21 15.32 14.10 19.02
N GLN A 22 16.57 14.25 19.46
CA GLN A 22 16.86 14.93 20.72
C GLN A 22 17.78 16.13 20.53
N ALA A 23 17.21 17.33 20.62
CA ALA A 23 17.95 18.59 20.73
C ALA A 23 18.37 18.87 22.19
N LYS A 24 19.28 19.83 22.38
CA LYS A 24 19.76 20.19 23.72
C LYS A 24 18.61 20.75 24.56
N GLY A 25 18.40 20.19 25.75
CA GLY A 25 17.32 20.63 26.65
C GLY A 25 15.96 19.99 26.37
N TYR A 26 15.84 19.21 25.30
CA TYR A 26 14.63 18.47 24.97
C TYR A 26 14.76 16.98 25.33
N LEU A 27 13.64 16.40 25.72
CA LEU A 27 13.42 14.96 25.66
C LEU A 27 13.41 14.49 24.18
N PRO A 28 13.62 13.19 23.88
CA PRO A 28 13.45 12.67 22.53
C PRO A 28 12.04 12.96 22.00
N TRP A 29 11.95 13.89 21.05
CA TRP A 29 10.71 14.48 20.56
C TRP A 29 10.41 14.01 19.13
N PRO A 30 9.14 13.82 18.75
CA PRO A 30 8.81 13.45 17.38
C PRO A 30 9.13 14.60 16.39
N GLY A 31 9.80 14.29 15.30
CA GLY A 31 10.18 15.27 14.29
C GLY A 31 10.21 14.70 12.90
N LYS A 32 10.27 15.58 11.91
CA LYS A 32 10.39 15.25 10.50
C LYS A 32 11.78 15.65 10.00
N VAL A 33 12.47 14.75 9.33
CA VAL A 33 13.75 15.06 8.68
C VAL A 33 13.48 15.98 7.48
N ILE A 34 14.02 17.20 7.50
CA ILE A 34 13.81 18.19 6.43
C ILE A 34 14.98 18.21 5.45
N SER A 35 16.20 17.98 5.93
CA SER A 35 17.38 17.98 5.06
C SER A 35 18.57 17.26 5.68
N ILE A 36 19.39 16.69 4.81
CA ILE A 36 20.62 15.98 5.17
C ILE A 36 21.78 16.80 4.59
N TYR A 37 22.38 17.67 5.41
CA TYR A 37 23.42 18.58 4.93
C TYR A 37 24.82 17.98 5.01
N ASN A 38 25.05 17.04 5.91
CA ASN A 38 26.35 16.45 6.15
C ASN A 38 26.23 14.98 6.59
N ARG A 39 27.37 14.29 6.71
CA ARG A 39 27.41 12.86 7.07
C ARG A 39 27.18 12.58 8.56
N LEU A 40 27.02 13.60 9.41
CA LEU A 40 27.03 13.49 10.87
C LEU A 40 25.72 13.91 11.54
N SER A 41 24.92 14.76 10.89
CA SER A 41 23.67 15.31 11.39
C SER A 41 22.65 15.52 10.29
N ALA A 42 21.37 15.50 10.67
CA ALA A 42 20.26 15.89 9.84
C ALA A 42 19.53 17.09 10.47
N ARG A 43 18.92 17.93 9.63
CA ARG A 43 18.01 18.98 10.11
C ARG A 43 16.63 18.39 10.32
N VAL A 44 16.12 18.57 11.52
CA VAL A 44 14.82 18.05 11.96
C VAL A 44 13.92 19.21 12.35
N GLU A 45 12.70 19.19 11.82
CA GLU A 45 11.58 20.03 12.27
C GLU A 45 10.81 19.26 13.34
N PHE A 46 10.66 19.84 14.53
CA PHE A 46 10.00 19.16 15.64
C PHE A 46 8.49 19.36 15.57
N ILE A 47 7.73 18.27 15.59
CA ILE A 47 6.27 18.29 15.40
C ILE A 47 5.61 19.00 16.58
N TYR A 48 4.60 19.82 16.29
CA TYR A 48 3.89 20.65 17.28
C TYR A 48 4.80 21.67 17.97
N THR A 49 5.89 22.05 17.30
CA THR A 49 6.75 23.17 17.65
C THR A 49 7.08 23.93 16.37
N ASP A 50 7.51 25.19 16.50
CA ASP A 50 8.08 25.96 15.38
C ASP A 50 9.61 25.78 15.30
N ASP A 51 10.16 24.80 16.03
CA ASP A 51 11.60 24.61 16.19
C ASP A 51 12.20 23.71 15.09
N LEU A 52 13.29 24.20 14.52
CA LEU A 52 14.17 23.45 13.62
C LEU A 52 15.56 23.34 14.24
N SER A 53 16.19 22.18 14.15
CA SER A 53 17.56 22.01 14.65
C SER A 53 18.35 20.99 13.85
N ASP A 54 19.67 21.20 13.81
CA ASP A 54 20.62 20.22 13.28
C ASP A 54 20.95 19.21 14.39
N VAL A 55 20.46 17.99 14.24
CA VAL A 55 20.54 16.92 15.23
C VAL A 55 21.54 15.86 14.77
N PRO A 56 22.56 15.51 15.58
CA PRO A 56 23.48 14.42 15.25
C PRO A 56 22.74 13.09 15.10
N TYR A 57 23.12 12.25 14.13
CA TYR A 57 22.42 10.97 13.87
C TYR A 57 22.36 10.04 15.08
N LYS A 58 23.37 10.08 15.96
CA LYS A 58 23.36 9.32 17.24
C LYS A 58 22.25 9.74 18.22
N LYS A 59 21.56 10.84 17.94
CA LYS A 59 20.41 11.38 18.68
C LYS A 59 19.15 11.42 17.82
N ILE A 60 19.12 10.61 16.77
CA ILE A 60 17.96 10.40 15.91
C ILE A 60 17.66 8.91 15.93
N TRP A 61 16.39 8.57 16.14
CA TRP A 61 15.90 7.20 16.17
C TRP A 61 14.68 7.09 15.25
N PRO A 62 14.49 5.95 14.57
CA PRO A 62 13.30 5.75 13.74
C PRO A 62 12.05 5.86 14.59
N TYR A 63 10.96 6.39 14.05
CA TYR A 63 9.66 6.36 14.72
C TYR A 63 8.99 4.99 14.47
N ASN A 64 9.34 3.99 15.27
CA ASN A 64 8.83 2.60 15.15
C ASN A 64 8.44 2.04 16.52
N ASP A 65 7.90 0.82 16.56
CA ASP A 65 7.32 0.28 17.80
C ASP A 65 8.33 0.16 18.97
N ALA A 66 9.60 -0.12 18.69
CA ALA A 66 10.62 -0.24 19.73
C ALA A 66 10.90 1.11 20.40
N THR A 67 11.16 2.15 19.60
CA THR A 67 11.49 3.50 20.08
C THR A 67 10.27 4.22 20.64
N ARG A 68 9.08 3.97 20.08
CA ARG A 68 7.80 4.43 20.64
C ARG A 68 7.62 3.92 22.07
N LYS A 69 7.84 2.62 22.28
CA LYS A 69 7.73 2.01 23.62
C LYS A 69 8.75 2.58 24.62
N GLU A 70 9.94 2.93 24.14
CA GLU A 70 11.00 3.52 24.97
C GLU A 70 10.74 4.99 25.33
N PHE A 71 10.27 5.79 24.36
CA PHE A 71 10.17 7.24 24.52
C PHE A 71 8.78 7.72 24.93
N ILE A 72 7.72 6.99 24.62
CA ILE A 72 6.35 7.33 24.98
C ILE A 72 5.99 6.61 26.28
N THR A 73 6.36 7.21 27.41
CA THR A 73 6.04 6.69 28.75
C THR A 73 4.95 7.52 29.41
N SER A 74 4.21 6.93 30.35
CA SER A 74 3.15 7.64 31.09
C SER A 74 3.68 8.89 31.80
N GLU A 75 4.90 8.84 32.32
CA GLU A 75 5.57 9.99 32.94
C GLU A 75 5.81 11.12 31.93
N LYS A 76 6.32 10.81 30.73
CA LYS A 76 6.57 11.83 29.69
C LYS A 76 5.29 12.37 29.08
N LEU A 77 4.24 11.54 28.96
CA LEU A 77 2.92 11.96 28.50
C LEU A 77 2.21 12.90 29.49
N ALA A 78 2.65 12.98 30.76
CA ALA A 78 2.17 14.00 31.68
C ALA A 78 2.62 15.41 31.26
N TYR A 79 3.67 15.53 30.43
CA TYR A 79 4.02 16.80 29.81
C TYR A 79 3.14 17.05 28.58
N GLU A 80 2.13 17.90 28.77
CA GLU A 80 1.05 18.15 27.80
C GLU A 80 1.53 18.49 26.38
N PRO A 81 2.50 19.41 26.16
CA PRO A 81 3.01 19.70 24.82
C PRO A 81 3.59 18.46 24.12
N PHE A 82 4.25 17.56 24.85
CA PHE A 82 4.76 16.30 24.29
C PHE A 82 3.63 15.34 23.96
N ALA A 83 2.63 15.22 24.83
CA ALA A 83 1.45 14.40 24.56
C ALA A 83 0.72 14.87 23.28
N ILE A 84 0.60 16.18 23.07
CA ILE A 84 0.01 16.74 21.86
C ILE A 84 0.90 16.49 20.64
N ALA A 85 2.22 16.64 20.76
CA ALA A 85 3.15 16.34 19.68
C ALA A 85 3.07 14.87 19.24
N ILE A 86 3.04 13.93 20.20
CA ILE A 86 2.80 12.51 19.93
C ILE A 86 1.45 12.30 19.26
N TYR A 87 0.38 12.90 19.79
CA TYR A 87 -0.95 12.81 19.17
C TYR A 87 -0.96 13.31 17.71
N MET A 88 -0.39 14.48 17.43
CA MET A 88 -0.27 15.02 16.08
C MET A 88 0.57 14.12 15.18
N THR A 89 1.66 13.57 15.71
CA THR A 89 2.55 12.66 14.97
C THR A 89 1.84 11.36 14.62
N GLU A 90 1.15 10.74 15.58
CA GLU A 90 0.34 9.54 15.36
C GLU A 90 -0.80 9.82 14.38
N ARG A 91 -1.41 11.00 14.42
CA ARG A 91 -2.39 11.43 13.40
C ARG A 91 -1.79 11.55 12.00
N MET A 92 -0.61 12.16 11.89
CA MET A 92 0.13 12.31 10.62
C MET A 92 0.57 10.96 10.06
N LEU A 93 0.93 10.02 10.95
CA LEU A 93 1.39 8.69 10.58
C LEU A 93 0.25 7.72 10.25
N ASN A 94 -0.93 7.86 10.88
CA ASN A 94 -1.97 6.84 10.79
C ASN A 94 -3.34 7.24 10.19
N THR A 95 -3.84 8.48 10.22
CA THR A 95 -5.31 8.55 10.43
C THR A 95 -6.12 9.76 9.96
N PHE A 96 -5.82 10.45 8.85
CA PHE A 96 -6.89 11.21 8.19
C PHE A 96 -6.89 10.94 6.69
N PRO A 97 -7.94 10.29 6.14
CA PRO A 97 -8.13 10.37 4.71
C PRO A 97 -8.22 11.88 4.40
N THR A 98 -7.38 12.34 3.48
CA THR A 98 -7.54 13.66 2.89
C THR A 98 -8.99 13.85 2.42
N ASP A 99 -9.49 15.08 2.29
CA ASP A 99 -10.86 15.31 1.83
C ASP A 99 -11.18 14.60 0.49
N GLU A 100 -10.15 14.40 -0.33
CA GLU A 100 -10.23 13.62 -1.56
C GLU A 100 -10.33 12.12 -1.30
N GLU A 101 -9.49 11.55 -0.43
CA GLU A 101 -9.58 10.14 -0.01
C GLU A 101 -10.93 9.84 0.66
N LEU A 102 -11.45 10.76 1.47
CA LEU A 102 -12.74 10.61 2.13
C LEU A 102 -13.87 10.58 1.10
N ARG A 103 -13.87 11.50 0.12
CA ARG A 103 -14.83 11.49 -0.99
C ARG A 103 -14.77 10.18 -1.77
N LEU A 104 -13.57 9.67 -2.04
CA LEU A 104 -13.39 8.39 -2.74
C LEU A 104 -13.92 7.20 -1.92
N LEU A 105 -13.62 7.14 -0.63
CA LEU A 105 -14.12 6.10 0.27
C LEU A 105 -15.64 6.10 0.35
N LEU A 106 -16.26 7.26 0.49
CA LEU A 106 -17.71 7.40 0.53
C LEU A 106 -18.36 6.96 -0.79
N ALA A 107 -17.82 7.39 -1.93
CA ALA A 107 -18.32 7.01 -3.25
C ALA A 107 -18.23 5.49 -3.49
N VAL A 108 -17.11 4.86 -3.10
CA VAL A 108 -16.93 3.41 -3.24
C VAL A 108 -17.85 2.65 -2.27
N ARG A 109 -18.03 3.11 -1.02
CA ARG A 109 -18.94 2.47 -0.05
C ARG A 109 -20.41 2.51 -0.45
N GLN A 110 -20.85 3.50 -1.23
CA GLN A 110 -22.21 3.54 -1.77
C GLN A 110 -22.50 2.38 -2.73
N GLN A 111 -21.48 1.72 -3.27
CA GLN A 111 -21.64 0.55 -4.15
C GLN A 111 -21.85 -0.76 -3.38
N ARG A 112 -22.10 -0.73 -2.07
CA ARG A 112 -22.21 -1.94 -1.22
C ARG A 112 -23.24 -2.95 -1.74
N ASP A 113 -24.34 -2.49 -2.30
CA ASP A 113 -25.40 -3.37 -2.83
C ASP A 113 -24.95 -4.20 -4.05
N THR A 114 -23.87 -3.77 -4.72
CA THR A 114 -23.26 -4.50 -5.84
C THR A 114 -22.41 -5.71 -5.39
N LEU A 115 -22.16 -5.86 -4.08
CA LEU A 115 -21.34 -6.95 -3.54
C LEU A 115 -22.05 -8.29 -3.43
N SER A 116 -23.34 -8.39 -3.79
CA SER A 116 -24.07 -9.66 -3.79
C SER A 116 -23.40 -10.75 -4.64
N VAL A 117 -22.66 -10.35 -5.69
CA VAL A 117 -21.94 -11.25 -6.59
C VAL A 117 -20.54 -11.64 -6.10
N GLU A 118 -20.08 -11.07 -4.99
CA GLU A 118 -18.72 -11.26 -4.48
C GLU A 118 -18.36 -12.72 -4.19
N PRO A 119 -19.22 -13.54 -3.55
CA PRO A 119 -18.91 -14.95 -3.32
C PRO A 119 -18.68 -15.72 -4.63
N GLN A 120 -19.50 -15.46 -5.64
CA GLN A 120 -19.37 -16.08 -6.96
C GLN A 120 -18.08 -15.61 -7.65
N PHE A 121 -17.74 -14.32 -7.53
CA PHE A 121 -16.53 -13.76 -8.11
C PHE A 121 -15.29 -14.46 -7.53
N ILE A 122 -15.21 -14.57 -6.21
CA ILE A 122 -14.12 -15.27 -5.52
C ILE A 122 -14.06 -16.74 -5.93
N ALA A 123 -15.22 -17.42 -6.02
CA ALA A 123 -15.30 -18.82 -6.43
C ALA A 123 -14.71 -19.05 -7.83
N GLN A 124 -15.06 -18.22 -8.83
CA GLN A 124 -14.53 -18.35 -10.18
C GLN A 124 -13.01 -18.07 -10.24
N ILE A 125 -12.53 -17.10 -9.47
CA ILE A 125 -11.09 -16.82 -9.37
C ILE A 125 -10.34 -18.00 -8.76
N ASN A 126 -10.91 -18.67 -7.75
CA ASN A 126 -10.32 -19.86 -7.14
C ASN A 126 -10.30 -21.05 -8.10
N ILE A 127 -11.31 -21.18 -8.98
CA ILE A 127 -11.27 -22.15 -10.09
C ILE A 127 -10.06 -21.84 -10.96
N LEU A 128 -9.91 -20.61 -11.46
CA LEU A 128 -8.76 -20.23 -12.30
C LEU A 128 -7.41 -20.53 -11.64
N ARG A 129 -7.26 -20.20 -10.35
CA ARG A 129 -6.02 -20.47 -9.59
C ARG A 129 -5.69 -21.96 -9.50
N SER A 130 -6.72 -22.81 -9.36
CA SER A 130 -6.53 -24.26 -9.21
C SER A 130 -6.37 -25.00 -10.55
N THR A 131 -6.99 -24.49 -11.63
CA THR A 131 -7.00 -25.11 -12.96
C THR A 131 -5.93 -24.59 -13.90
N LEU A 132 -5.26 -23.48 -13.57
CA LEU A 132 -4.14 -22.90 -14.35
C LEU A 132 -2.83 -22.93 -13.54
N SER A 133 -2.65 -23.96 -12.72
CA SER A 133 -1.45 -24.13 -11.92
C SER A 133 -0.36 -24.86 -12.72
N LYS A 134 0.85 -24.94 -12.17
CA LYS A 134 1.95 -25.70 -12.80
C LYS A 134 1.65 -27.20 -12.89
N THR A 135 0.85 -27.72 -11.98
CA THR A 135 0.56 -29.16 -11.84
C THR A 135 -0.80 -29.56 -12.42
N ASN A 136 -1.67 -28.58 -12.69
CA ASN A 136 -3.01 -28.81 -13.22
C ASN A 136 -3.36 -27.71 -14.22
N GLN A 137 -3.51 -28.10 -15.49
CA GLN A 137 -3.78 -27.22 -16.62
C GLN A 137 -5.10 -27.60 -17.29
N ASN A 138 -6.19 -27.48 -16.55
CA ASN A 138 -7.53 -27.71 -17.08
C ASN A 138 -8.05 -26.44 -17.76
N TYR A 139 -7.71 -26.28 -19.04
CA TYR A 139 -8.11 -25.13 -19.84
C TYR A 139 -9.62 -25.03 -20.05
N THR A 140 -10.33 -26.16 -20.16
CA THR A 140 -11.78 -26.17 -20.38
C THR A 140 -12.52 -25.49 -19.22
N LEU A 141 -12.23 -25.91 -17.99
CA LEU A 141 -12.82 -25.29 -16.80
C LEU A 141 -12.37 -23.83 -16.63
N ALA A 142 -11.10 -23.54 -16.95
CA ALA A 142 -10.59 -22.19 -16.85
C ALA A 142 -11.31 -21.23 -17.82
N LEU A 143 -11.54 -21.66 -19.06
CA LEU A 143 -12.25 -20.85 -20.05
C LEU A 143 -13.71 -20.63 -19.65
N GLN A 144 -14.38 -21.65 -19.13
CA GLN A 144 -15.74 -21.51 -18.58
C GLN A 144 -15.78 -20.48 -17.43
N ALA A 145 -14.82 -20.54 -16.50
CA ALA A 145 -14.72 -19.56 -15.42
C ALA A 145 -14.50 -18.13 -15.94
N PHE A 146 -13.71 -17.97 -17.01
CA PHE A 146 -13.54 -16.67 -17.67
C PHE A 146 -14.84 -16.14 -18.28
N GLU A 147 -15.64 -16.96 -18.96
CA GLU A 147 -16.93 -16.50 -19.52
C GLU A 147 -17.87 -16.02 -18.41
N ILE A 148 -17.98 -16.77 -17.31
CA ILE A 148 -18.79 -16.36 -16.16
C ILE A 148 -18.28 -15.02 -15.61
N LEU A 149 -16.97 -14.87 -15.40
CA LEU A 149 -16.38 -13.62 -14.90
C LEU A 149 -16.59 -12.42 -15.85
N LEU A 150 -16.63 -12.65 -17.16
CA LEU A 150 -16.87 -11.62 -18.17
C LEU A 150 -18.33 -11.15 -18.20
N GLU A 151 -19.27 -12.02 -17.85
CA GLU A 151 -20.71 -11.69 -17.81
C GLU A 151 -21.16 -11.09 -16.47
N MET A 152 -20.54 -11.50 -15.36
CA MET A 152 -20.90 -11.03 -14.01
C MET A 152 -20.79 -9.51 -13.87
N PRO A 153 -21.73 -8.80 -13.21
CA PRO A 153 -21.56 -7.36 -12.98
C PRO A 153 -20.34 -7.10 -12.08
N VAL A 154 -19.50 -6.15 -12.48
CA VAL A 154 -18.30 -5.77 -11.73
C VAL A 154 -18.44 -4.32 -11.30
N SER A 155 -18.10 -4.04 -10.05
CA SER A 155 -18.07 -2.70 -9.49
C SER A 155 -16.67 -2.34 -9.00
N GLN A 156 -16.44 -1.05 -8.79
CA GLN A 156 -15.17 -0.56 -8.27
C GLN A 156 -14.90 -1.13 -6.86
N LEU A 157 -15.93 -1.14 -6.00
CA LEU A 157 -15.82 -1.68 -4.65
C LEU A 157 -15.48 -3.18 -4.64
N LEU A 158 -16.12 -3.97 -5.50
CA LEU A 158 -15.85 -5.41 -5.61
C LEU A 158 -14.36 -5.67 -5.87
N LEU A 159 -13.77 -4.94 -6.82
CA LEU A 159 -12.36 -5.09 -7.20
C LEU A 159 -11.41 -4.60 -6.11
N ILE A 160 -11.68 -3.41 -5.54
CA ILE A 160 -10.87 -2.80 -4.48
C ILE A 160 -10.78 -3.72 -3.24
N ARG A 161 -11.90 -4.37 -2.88
CA ARG A 161 -11.99 -5.25 -1.71
C ARG A 161 -11.32 -6.61 -1.94
N ASN A 162 -11.30 -7.09 -3.18
CA ASN A 162 -10.78 -8.41 -3.54
C ASN A 162 -9.41 -8.31 -4.23
N ARG A 163 -8.45 -7.70 -3.55
CA ARG A 163 -7.19 -7.31 -4.18
C ARG A 163 -6.43 -8.47 -4.81
N GLU A 164 -6.28 -9.55 -4.07
CA GLU A 164 -5.56 -10.75 -4.50
C GLU A 164 -6.20 -11.39 -5.74
N ALA A 165 -7.53 -11.25 -5.90
CA ALA A 165 -8.24 -11.77 -7.05
C ALA A 165 -7.88 -11.01 -8.32
N VAL A 166 -7.87 -9.68 -8.25
CA VAL A 166 -7.46 -8.81 -9.37
C VAL A 166 -5.99 -9.05 -9.74
N GLU A 167 -5.12 -9.19 -8.73
CA GLU A 167 -3.70 -9.53 -8.94
C GLU A 167 -3.53 -10.89 -9.63
N SER A 168 -4.34 -11.88 -9.28
CA SER A 168 -4.32 -13.20 -9.94
C SER A 168 -4.63 -13.08 -11.43
N ILE A 169 -5.65 -12.30 -11.81
CA ILE A 169 -5.97 -12.07 -13.23
C ILE A 169 -4.86 -11.28 -13.94
N GLY A 170 -4.28 -10.29 -13.26
CA GLY A 170 -3.13 -9.53 -13.77
C GLY A 170 -1.94 -10.44 -14.12
N LEU A 171 -1.64 -11.42 -13.26
CA LEU A 171 -0.60 -12.42 -13.52
C LEU A 171 -0.95 -13.30 -14.73
N LEU A 172 -2.22 -13.70 -14.88
CA LEU A 172 -2.68 -14.51 -16.00
C LEU A 172 -2.55 -13.81 -17.37
N CYS A 173 -2.47 -12.47 -17.42
CA CYS A 173 -2.19 -11.76 -18.67
C CYS A 173 -0.80 -12.09 -19.27
N ARG A 174 0.13 -12.53 -18.41
CA ARG A 174 1.48 -12.97 -18.76
C ARG A 174 1.65 -14.48 -18.62
N PHE A 175 0.55 -15.21 -18.51
CA PHE A 175 0.56 -16.66 -18.37
C PHE A 175 1.40 -17.29 -19.50
N ALA A 176 2.34 -18.14 -19.12
CA ALA A 176 3.19 -18.87 -20.03
C ALA A 176 3.22 -20.32 -19.58
N ASN A 177 3.11 -21.23 -20.55
CA ASN A 177 3.33 -22.65 -20.33
C ASN A 177 4.60 -23.07 -21.07
N TYR A 178 5.29 -24.09 -20.55
CA TYR A 178 6.52 -24.62 -21.12
C TYR A 178 6.26 -25.70 -22.18
N GLU A 179 5.04 -26.22 -22.27
CA GLU A 179 4.68 -27.25 -23.25
C GLU A 179 4.20 -26.63 -24.58
N PRO A 180 4.84 -26.97 -25.72
CA PRO A 180 4.52 -26.38 -27.03
C PRO A 180 3.14 -26.79 -27.56
N GLU A 181 2.62 -27.96 -27.17
CA GLU A 181 1.33 -28.47 -27.65
C GLU A 181 0.13 -27.63 -27.20
N ASN A 182 0.26 -26.89 -26.10
CA ASN A 182 -0.81 -26.11 -25.50
C ASN A 182 -0.77 -24.62 -25.83
N GLN A 183 0.06 -24.21 -26.80
CA GLN A 183 0.31 -22.81 -27.11
C GLN A 183 -0.98 -22.03 -27.48
N CYS A 184 -1.92 -22.65 -28.20
CA CYS A 184 -3.20 -22.04 -28.56
C CYS A 184 -4.06 -21.74 -27.31
N ASN A 185 -4.20 -22.70 -26.40
CA ASN A 185 -4.96 -22.53 -25.15
C ASN A 185 -4.34 -21.47 -24.24
N VAL A 186 -3.01 -21.43 -24.16
CA VAL A 186 -2.28 -20.39 -23.41
C VAL A 186 -2.55 -19.01 -23.97
N GLN A 187 -2.53 -18.84 -25.30
CA GLN A 187 -2.87 -17.57 -25.92
C GLN A 187 -4.32 -17.16 -25.64
N LEU A 188 -5.26 -18.11 -25.67
CA LEU A 188 -6.67 -17.86 -25.38
C LEU A 188 -6.87 -17.41 -23.93
N VAL A 189 -6.25 -18.09 -22.96
CA VAL A 189 -6.26 -17.70 -21.53
C VAL A 189 -5.71 -16.29 -21.34
N ARG A 190 -4.58 -15.95 -21.98
CA ARG A 190 -4.02 -14.59 -21.92
C ARG A 190 -4.95 -13.57 -22.54
N GLY A 191 -5.60 -13.91 -23.66
CA GLY A 191 -6.57 -13.06 -24.33
C GLY A 191 -7.76 -12.75 -23.42
N LYS A 192 -8.36 -13.78 -22.83
CA LYS A 192 -9.47 -13.65 -21.87
C LYS A 192 -9.08 -12.89 -20.61
N ALA A 193 -7.90 -13.15 -20.05
CA ALA A 193 -7.39 -12.39 -18.90
C ALA A 193 -7.21 -10.90 -19.22
N LYS A 194 -6.65 -10.57 -20.39
CA LYS A 194 -6.53 -9.18 -20.86
C LYS A 194 -7.88 -8.52 -21.06
N GLN A 195 -8.84 -9.23 -21.66
CA GLN A 195 -10.21 -8.75 -21.84
C GLN A 195 -10.87 -8.45 -20.47
N LEU A 196 -10.71 -9.35 -19.51
CA LEU A 196 -11.23 -9.15 -18.16
C LEU A 196 -10.54 -7.96 -17.45
N MET A 197 -9.23 -7.79 -17.62
CA MET A 197 -8.50 -6.63 -17.10
C MET A 197 -8.96 -5.31 -17.74
N GLN A 198 -9.26 -5.31 -19.04
CA GLN A 198 -9.84 -4.13 -19.71
C GLN A 198 -11.23 -3.80 -19.14
N ARG A 199 -12.03 -4.82 -18.85
CA ARG A 199 -13.34 -4.65 -18.20
C ARG A 199 -13.20 -4.13 -16.76
N PHE A 200 -12.23 -4.62 -16.00
CA PHE A 200 -11.89 -4.08 -14.69
C PHE A 200 -11.47 -2.62 -14.77
N ALA A 201 -10.67 -2.25 -15.77
CA ALA A 201 -10.29 -0.86 -16.01
C ALA A 201 -11.50 0.04 -16.35
N ALA A 202 -12.47 -0.48 -17.11
CA ALA A 202 -13.66 0.27 -17.53
C ALA A 202 -14.59 0.67 -16.37
N VAL A 203 -14.52 0.02 -15.21
CA VAL A 203 -15.34 0.39 -14.04
C VAL A 203 -14.73 1.55 -13.23
N PHE A 204 -13.51 1.99 -13.56
CA PHE A 204 -12.87 3.14 -12.92
C PHE A 204 -13.07 4.39 -13.78
N PRO A 205 -13.44 5.53 -13.17
CA PRO A 205 -13.68 6.77 -13.91
C PRO A 205 -12.41 7.26 -14.60
N GLN A 206 -12.57 7.73 -15.84
CA GLN A 206 -11.52 8.33 -16.67
C GLN A 206 -11.68 9.86 -16.70
N PRO A 207 -10.59 10.64 -16.81
CA PRO A 207 -9.19 10.18 -16.84
C PRO A 207 -8.69 9.72 -15.47
N TYR A 208 -7.75 8.78 -15.45
CA TYR A 208 -7.07 8.35 -14.23
C TYR A 208 -6.20 9.46 -13.64
N ARG A 209 -6.06 9.48 -12.32
CA ARG A 209 -5.11 10.37 -11.61
C ARG A 209 -3.69 9.85 -11.72
N LYS A 210 -3.53 8.53 -11.88
CA LYS A 210 -2.26 7.85 -12.08
C LYS A 210 -2.05 7.48 -13.57
N PRO A 211 -0.82 7.21 -14.00
CA PRO A 211 -0.50 7.02 -15.42
C PRO A 211 -1.25 5.88 -16.12
N ASN A 212 -1.73 4.88 -15.38
CA ASN A 212 -2.48 3.76 -15.92
C ASN A 212 -3.44 3.16 -14.88
N PHE A 213 -4.33 2.29 -15.37
CA PHE A 213 -5.30 1.57 -14.55
C PHE A 213 -4.66 0.91 -13.32
N TRP A 214 -3.56 0.18 -13.50
CA TRP A 214 -2.94 -0.57 -12.42
C TRP A 214 -2.47 0.34 -11.28
N SER A 215 -1.85 1.47 -11.63
CA SER A 215 -1.41 2.46 -10.67
C SER A 215 -2.58 3.17 -9.96
N GLU A 216 -3.68 3.45 -10.66
CA GLU A 216 -4.90 4.02 -10.08
C GLU A 216 -5.54 3.05 -9.09
N TYR A 217 -5.71 1.79 -9.53
CA TYR A 217 -6.24 0.70 -8.74
C TYR A 217 -5.43 0.44 -7.46
N CYS A 218 -4.10 0.34 -7.56
CA CYS A 218 -3.22 0.13 -6.41
C CYS A 218 -3.32 1.28 -5.39
N MET A 219 -3.43 2.51 -5.88
CA MET A 219 -3.63 3.70 -5.03
C MET A 219 -4.95 3.61 -4.27
N LEU A 220 -6.06 3.37 -4.97
CA LEU A 220 -7.40 3.27 -4.37
C LEU A 220 -7.56 2.07 -3.43
N SER A 221 -7.02 0.91 -3.78
CA SER A 221 -6.99 -0.28 -2.91
C SER A 221 -6.17 -0.03 -1.65
N GLY A 222 -5.05 0.69 -1.77
CA GLY A 222 -4.25 1.13 -0.63
C GLY A 222 -5.01 2.06 0.30
N ILE A 223 -5.69 3.07 -0.24
CA ILE A 223 -6.55 4.00 0.52
C ILE A 223 -7.65 3.22 1.25
N TYR A 224 -8.37 2.36 0.53
CA TYR A 224 -9.45 1.57 1.11
C TYR A 224 -8.96 0.71 2.28
N ARG A 225 -7.90 -0.09 2.08
CA ARG A 225 -7.33 -0.97 3.12
C ARG A 225 -6.82 -0.21 4.35
N ARG A 226 -6.34 1.03 4.20
CA ARG A 226 -5.91 1.85 5.35
C ARG A 226 -7.08 2.33 6.22
N HIS A 227 -8.29 2.39 5.67
CA HIS A 227 -9.44 3.04 6.30
C HIS A 227 -10.68 2.12 6.45
N THR A 228 -10.52 0.81 6.26
CA THR A 228 -11.53 -0.23 6.49
C THR A 228 -10.89 -1.45 7.12
#